data_AF-A0A2G8KXH6-F1
#
_entry.id   AF-A0A2G8KXH6-F1
#
_cell.length_a   1.000
_cell.length_b   1.000
_cell.length_c   1.000
_cell.angle_alpha   90.00
_cell.angle_beta   90.00
_cell.angle_gamma   90.00
#
_symmetry.space_group_name_H-M   'P 1'
#
loop_
_entity.id
_entity.type
_entity.pdbx_description
1 polymer ?
#
loop_
_entity_poly.entity_id
_entity_poly.type
_entity_poly.pdbx_seq_one_letter_code
_entity_poly.pdbx_strand_id
1 'polypeptide(L)'
;MANAGNKPSNPGLKRGIFGTVRSLDLRAHRCIISLRDHGKYIGSGILDTEKLEARLEGVSCFDSFIGGSRPLIATIIPLTAERAQELSWRDGQWEVLGVRQRGSKPEPLKIPGTFKTSGQKPRSYAPSMAYCKQALSLSPGVRSGPPKELIAKVLHYFRKLVGNGALPNTRVLQHELKALLTKQRKIATSDRTPEILVIEDVESCKREVARLQRRAREGRQLILAIDCEGVNLGKEGPLTLIQIGTEEGEVFVFDVLATPDPKDMFIGGGLKVLLENPNIRKVIHDCRSDQCALYFQFGVTLTNVFDTSAAYTTIWDQCNIFAGPYRPKLALLLEIFRLTAEQKTEAFAELVHDKQLFGQRPLTKEMIKYASDDVLCLLPVIYESLDKLISPLWRPHFEQKVEQYLEESRIRDPHAMYEENQG
;
A
#
# COMPACT_ATOMS: atom_id res chain seq x y z
N MET A 1 53.82 4.01 -11.48
CA MET A 1 53.34 2.78 -10.81
C MET A 1 53.54 2.99 -9.31
N ALA A 2 52.46 3.26 -8.57
CA ALA A 2 52.52 3.40 -7.11
C ALA A 2 51.74 2.23 -6.49
N ASN A 3 52.46 1.40 -5.74
CA ASN A 3 51.94 0.23 -5.03
C ASN A 3 51.01 0.66 -3.89
N ALA A 4 49.82 0.07 -3.86
CA ALA A 4 48.87 0.21 -2.76
C ALA A 4 49.37 -0.53 -1.51
N GLY A 5 49.30 0.15 -0.37
CA GLY A 5 49.86 -0.28 0.91
C GLY A 5 49.19 -1.51 1.54
N ASN A 6 50.04 -2.33 2.18
CA ASN A 6 49.67 -3.37 3.13
C ASN A 6 48.92 -2.78 4.34
N LYS A 7 47.72 -3.30 4.65
CA LYS A 7 47.02 -3.05 5.92
C LYS A 7 47.56 -3.99 7.03
N PRO A 8 47.60 -3.55 8.29
CA PRO A 8 48.10 -4.36 9.42
C PRO A 8 47.20 -5.58 9.69
N SER A 9 47.79 -6.73 10.01
CA SER A 9 47.10 -7.98 10.34
C SER A 9 46.64 -7.97 11.80
N ASN A 10 45.32 -8.10 12.02
CA ASN A 10 44.72 -8.15 13.34
C ASN A 10 44.89 -9.56 13.96
N PRO A 11 45.57 -9.74 15.11
CA PRO A 11 45.78 -11.05 15.73
C PRO A 11 44.45 -11.70 16.11
N GLY A 12 44.22 -12.93 15.63
CA GLY A 12 42.96 -13.67 15.87
C GLY A 12 41.88 -13.49 14.79
N LEU A 13 42.12 -12.69 13.75
CA LEU A 13 41.20 -12.56 12.62
C LEU A 13 41.08 -13.87 11.85
N LYS A 14 39.89 -14.47 11.89
CA LYS A 14 39.53 -15.62 11.05
C LYS A 14 38.59 -15.20 9.92
N ARG A 15 38.90 -15.63 8.71
CA ARG A 15 38.09 -15.38 7.50
C ARG A 15 37.62 -16.70 6.93
N GLY A 16 36.49 -16.70 6.23
CA GLY A 16 36.01 -17.92 5.57
C GLY A 16 35.22 -18.84 6.49
N ILE A 17 34.84 -18.37 7.68
CA ILE A 17 34.12 -19.18 8.67
C ILE A 17 32.68 -19.38 8.22
N PHE A 18 32.18 -20.60 8.27
CA PHE A 18 30.79 -20.87 7.94
C PHE A 18 29.89 -20.43 9.07
N GLY A 19 28.86 -19.65 8.74
CA GLY A 19 27.84 -19.20 9.67
C GLY A 19 26.46 -19.69 9.30
N THR A 20 25.59 -19.81 10.30
CA THR A 20 24.15 -19.98 10.14
C THR A 20 23.47 -19.09 11.16
N VAL A 21 22.54 -18.24 10.72
CA VAL A 21 21.83 -17.32 11.61
C VAL A 21 20.92 -18.09 12.55
N ARG A 22 21.00 -17.72 13.84
CA ARG A 22 20.20 -18.30 14.92
C ARG A 22 19.11 -17.36 15.39
N SER A 23 19.43 -16.07 15.49
CA SER A 23 18.46 -15.02 15.79
C SER A 23 18.88 -13.71 15.13
N LEU A 24 17.90 -12.89 14.80
CA LEU A 24 18.06 -11.58 14.21
C LEU A 24 17.08 -10.62 14.88
N ASP A 25 17.60 -9.57 15.51
CA ASP A 25 16.84 -8.51 16.15
C ASP A 25 17.35 -7.15 15.65
N LEU A 26 16.67 -6.61 14.65
CA LEU A 26 17.01 -5.34 14.03
C LEU A 26 16.72 -4.14 14.94
N ARG A 27 15.79 -4.27 15.89
CA ARG A 27 15.49 -3.19 16.85
C ARG A 27 16.60 -3.05 17.88
N ALA A 28 17.22 -4.17 18.23
CA ALA A 28 18.35 -4.22 19.15
C ALA A 28 19.72 -4.19 18.43
N HIS A 29 19.75 -3.98 17.11
CA HIS A 29 20.90 -4.00 16.21
C HIS A 29 21.82 -5.22 16.37
N ARG A 30 21.23 -6.41 16.51
CA ARG A 30 21.95 -7.65 16.87
C ARG A 30 21.56 -8.85 16.02
N CYS A 31 22.56 -9.57 15.53
CA CYS A 31 22.40 -10.84 14.84
C CYS A 31 23.32 -11.92 15.43
N ILE A 32 22.74 -13.04 15.86
CA ILE A 32 23.48 -14.17 16.44
C ILE A 32 23.69 -15.26 15.38
N ILE A 33 24.94 -15.68 15.23
CA ILE A 33 25.37 -16.59 14.18
C ILE A 33 26.06 -17.79 14.81
N SER A 34 25.61 -18.99 14.49
CA SER A 34 26.31 -20.24 14.80
C SER A 34 27.48 -20.42 13.85
N LEU A 35 28.70 -20.57 14.37
CA LEU A 35 29.94 -20.59 13.57
C LEU A 35 30.57 -21.98 13.48
N ARG A 36 31.05 -22.32 12.28
CA ARG A 36 31.76 -23.57 11.97
C ARG A 36 33.02 -23.30 11.15
N ASP A 37 34.13 -23.88 11.58
CA ASP A 37 35.41 -23.82 10.89
C ASP A 37 35.75 -25.21 10.37
N HIS A 38 35.96 -25.35 9.05
CA HIS A 38 36.12 -26.65 8.38
C HIS A 38 35.10 -27.73 8.82
N GLY A 39 33.84 -27.33 9.04
CA GLY A 39 32.74 -28.21 9.45
C GLY A 39 32.60 -28.43 10.96
N LYS A 40 33.64 -28.16 11.75
CA LYS A 40 33.62 -28.24 13.21
C LYS A 40 32.96 -27.01 13.82
N TYR A 41 32.03 -27.20 14.76
CA TYR A 41 31.42 -26.10 15.50
C TYR A 41 32.45 -25.43 16.42
N ILE A 42 32.52 -24.10 16.36
CA ILE A 42 33.50 -23.29 17.11
C ILE A 42 32.84 -22.26 18.04
N GLY A 43 31.52 -22.34 18.24
CA GLY A 43 30.77 -21.43 19.10
C GLY A 43 29.83 -20.51 18.32
N SER A 44 29.28 -19.53 19.04
CA SER A 44 28.39 -18.50 18.50
C SER A 44 29.12 -17.17 18.36
N GLY A 45 28.72 -16.39 17.35
CA GLY A 45 29.20 -15.05 17.04
C GLY A 45 28.09 -14.02 17.06
N ILE A 46 28.38 -12.78 17.46
CA ILE A 46 27.46 -11.64 17.37
C ILE A 46 27.89 -10.71 16.25
N LEU A 47 26.94 -10.27 15.45
CA LEU A 47 27.10 -9.22 14.46
C LEU A 47 26.29 -8.01 14.92
N ASP A 48 26.99 -6.91 15.19
CA ASP A 48 26.41 -5.58 15.33
C ASP A 48 25.92 -5.14 13.94
N THR A 49 24.60 -4.99 13.80
CA THR A 49 23.98 -4.75 12.49
C THR A 49 23.96 -3.29 12.10
N GLU A 50 24.29 -2.34 12.96
CA GLU A 50 24.18 -0.89 12.69
C GLU A 50 24.98 -0.48 11.43
N LYS A 51 26.25 -0.87 11.37
CA LYS A 51 27.11 -0.60 10.20
C LYS A 51 26.70 -1.37 8.96
N LEU A 52 26.07 -2.53 9.14
CA LEU A 52 25.62 -3.36 8.03
C LEU A 52 24.30 -2.84 7.46
N GLU A 53 23.39 -2.38 8.30
CA GLU A 53 22.15 -1.70 7.97
C GLU A 53 22.46 -0.41 7.19
N ALA A 54 23.40 0.42 7.67
CA ALA A 54 23.86 1.60 6.94
C ALA A 54 24.48 1.26 5.57
N ARG A 55 25.24 0.15 5.47
CA ARG A 55 25.81 -0.31 4.20
C ARG A 55 24.79 -0.95 3.26
N LEU A 56 23.67 -1.40 3.78
CA LEU A 56 22.58 -2.04 3.06
C LEU A 56 21.35 -1.12 2.98
N GLU A 57 21.53 0.18 3.20
CA GLU A 57 20.50 1.17 3.02
C GLU A 57 19.96 1.10 1.57
N GLY A 58 18.66 0.87 1.43
CA GLY A 58 18.00 0.61 0.14
C GLY A 58 17.94 -0.86 -0.30
N VAL A 59 18.42 -1.81 0.52
CA VAL A 59 18.23 -3.25 0.29
C VAL A 59 16.93 -3.72 0.96
N SER A 60 16.03 -4.27 0.16
CA SER A 60 14.62 -4.57 0.50
C SER A 60 14.36 -5.60 1.58
N CYS A 61 15.38 -6.37 1.95
CA CYS A 61 15.19 -7.57 2.74
C CYS A 61 16.52 -7.98 3.39
N PHE A 62 16.82 -7.30 4.49
CA PHE A 62 17.93 -7.65 5.37
C PHE A 62 17.81 -9.12 5.85
N ASP A 63 16.58 -9.60 6.07
CA ASP A 63 16.26 -10.99 6.44
C ASP A 63 16.57 -12.01 5.33
N SER A 64 16.45 -11.64 4.05
CA SER A 64 16.86 -12.49 2.92
C SER A 64 18.38 -12.50 2.75
N PHE A 65 19.04 -11.38 3.07
CA PHE A 65 20.48 -11.27 3.03
C PHE A 65 21.14 -12.10 4.14
N ILE A 66 20.61 -12.02 5.36
CA ILE A 66 21.20 -12.61 6.59
C ILE A 66 20.30 -13.67 7.21
N GLY A 67 19.02 -13.37 7.45
CA GLY A 67 18.07 -14.12 8.30
C GLY A 67 17.43 -15.42 7.75
N GLY A 68 18.06 -16.16 6.83
CA GLY A 68 17.54 -17.44 6.32
C GLY A 68 18.30 -18.68 6.78
N SER A 69 17.86 -19.87 6.35
CA SER A 69 18.59 -21.15 6.49
C SER A 69 19.81 -21.29 5.57
N ARG A 70 20.22 -20.20 4.90
CA ARG A 70 21.32 -20.20 3.93
C ARG A 70 22.67 -20.08 4.64
N PRO A 71 23.66 -20.92 4.29
CA PRO A 71 24.99 -20.81 4.86
C PRO A 71 25.66 -19.50 4.43
N LEU A 72 26.15 -18.75 5.40
CA LEU A 72 26.93 -17.53 5.20
C LEU A 72 28.41 -17.77 5.48
N ILE A 73 29.25 -16.86 5.02
CA ILE A 73 30.68 -16.81 5.28
C ILE A 73 30.94 -15.57 6.13
N ALA A 74 31.45 -15.78 7.33
CA ALA A 74 31.75 -14.76 8.32
C ALA A 74 33.26 -14.47 8.37
N THR A 75 33.56 -13.22 8.72
CA THR A 75 34.88 -12.78 9.21
C THR A 75 34.72 -12.47 10.68
N ILE A 76 35.52 -13.11 11.52
CA ILE A 76 35.35 -13.09 12.98
C ILE A 76 36.66 -12.79 13.69
N ILE A 77 36.56 -12.26 14.91
CA ILE A 77 37.65 -12.12 15.88
C ILE A 77 37.19 -12.62 17.25
N PRO A 78 38.09 -13.03 18.15
CA PRO A 78 37.72 -13.35 19.53
C PRO A 78 37.01 -12.16 20.18
N LEU A 79 35.89 -12.41 20.84
CA LEU A 79 35.14 -11.37 21.54
C LEU A 79 35.88 -11.00 22.84
N THR A 80 36.20 -9.72 23.00
CA THR A 80 36.80 -9.21 24.26
C THR A 80 35.73 -8.98 25.32
N ALA A 81 36.10 -9.04 26.60
CA ALA A 81 35.16 -8.82 27.71
C ALA A 81 34.52 -7.42 27.66
N GLU A 82 35.30 -6.40 27.30
CA GLU A 82 34.82 -5.02 27.12
C GLU A 82 33.76 -4.93 26.01
N ARG A 83 34.05 -5.51 24.84
CA ARG A 83 33.13 -5.51 23.70
C ARG A 83 31.88 -6.35 23.96
N ALA A 84 32.01 -7.45 24.69
CA ALA A 84 30.89 -8.26 25.16
C ALA A 84 29.94 -7.45 26.06
N GLN A 85 30.48 -6.59 26.92
CA GLN A 85 29.71 -5.71 27.77
C GLN A 85 28.99 -4.61 26.96
N GLU A 86 29.68 -3.96 26.02
CA GLU A 86 29.08 -2.97 25.12
C GLU A 86 27.90 -3.54 24.33
N LEU A 87 28.05 -4.74 23.78
CA LEU A 87 27.01 -5.41 23.00
C LEU A 87 25.95 -6.11 23.86
N SER A 88 26.07 -6.03 25.19
CA SER A 88 25.20 -6.70 26.16
C SER A 88 25.03 -8.20 25.86
N TRP A 89 26.12 -8.89 25.53
CA TRP A 89 26.13 -10.30 25.14
C TRP A 89 27.18 -11.09 25.89
N ARG A 90 26.74 -12.02 26.76
CA ARG A 90 27.63 -12.75 27.68
C ARG A 90 27.95 -14.18 27.25
N ASP A 91 27.17 -14.74 26.33
CA ASP A 91 27.22 -16.17 25.98
C ASP A 91 28.07 -16.44 24.72
N GLY A 92 28.80 -15.44 24.27
CA GLY A 92 29.47 -15.39 22.97
C GLY A 92 30.97 -15.54 23.00
N GLN A 93 31.53 -16.23 22.01
CA GLN A 93 32.99 -16.39 21.89
C GLN A 93 33.61 -15.51 20.79
N TRP A 94 32.79 -14.97 19.89
CA TRP A 94 33.27 -14.31 18.67
C TRP A 94 32.50 -13.02 18.34
N GLU A 95 33.22 -11.97 17.98
CA GLU A 95 32.63 -10.83 17.28
C GLU A 95 32.70 -11.09 15.77
N VAL A 96 31.59 -10.87 15.08
CA VAL A 96 31.48 -11.00 13.63
C VAL A 96 31.62 -9.62 13.02
N LEU A 97 32.74 -9.39 12.34
CA LEU A 97 33.06 -8.10 11.71
C LEU A 97 32.38 -7.93 10.35
N GLY A 98 31.93 -9.03 9.74
CA GLY A 98 31.21 -8.97 8.47
C GLY A 98 30.81 -10.35 7.95
N VAL A 99 29.77 -10.36 7.11
CA VAL A 99 29.17 -11.57 6.53
C VAL A 99 28.98 -11.42 5.01
N ARG A 100 28.99 -12.56 4.30
CA ARG A 100 28.63 -12.66 2.88
C ARG A 100 28.00 -14.03 2.58
N GLN A 101 27.17 -14.15 1.56
CA GLN A 101 26.55 -15.44 1.21
C GLN A 101 27.54 -16.43 0.59
N ARG A 102 27.36 -17.74 0.85
CA ARG A 102 28.12 -18.83 0.23
C ARG A 102 27.48 -19.17 -1.12
N GLY A 103 28.26 -19.11 -2.21
CA GLY A 103 27.85 -19.65 -3.52
C GLY A 103 27.37 -18.63 -4.55
N SER A 104 27.27 -17.36 -4.22
CA SER A 104 27.04 -16.30 -5.20
C SER A 104 28.35 -15.54 -5.42
N LYS A 105 28.96 -15.69 -6.62
CA LYS A 105 29.22 -14.43 -7.36
C LYS A 105 27.86 -13.73 -7.31
N PRO A 106 27.74 -12.47 -6.86
CA PRO A 106 26.46 -11.79 -7.04
C PRO A 106 26.13 -12.06 -8.51
N GLU A 107 25.03 -12.75 -8.80
CA GLU A 107 24.47 -12.58 -10.11
C GLU A 107 24.36 -11.07 -10.18
N PRO A 108 25.03 -10.40 -11.13
CA PRO A 108 24.60 -9.06 -11.41
C PRO A 108 23.11 -9.26 -11.68
N LEU A 109 22.27 -8.76 -10.77
CA LEU A 109 20.96 -8.31 -11.17
C LEU A 109 21.25 -7.63 -12.51
N LYS A 110 20.77 -8.23 -13.60
CA LYS A 110 20.83 -7.57 -14.90
C LYS A 110 19.91 -6.38 -14.74
N ILE A 111 20.46 -5.32 -14.17
CA ILE A 111 20.03 -3.95 -14.36
C ILE A 111 20.03 -3.83 -15.88
N PRO A 112 18.87 -3.62 -16.53
CA PRO A 112 18.86 -3.27 -17.95
C PRO A 112 19.88 -2.15 -18.12
N GLY A 113 20.90 -2.40 -18.94
CA GLY A 113 22.19 -1.74 -18.86
C GLY A 113 22.09 -0.23 -18.72
N THR A 114 23.03 0.34 -17.97
CA THR A 114 23.41 1.75 -18.09
C THR A 114 23.76 2.02 -19.56
N PHE A 115 22.78 2.50 -20.33
CA PHE A 115 23.06 3.05 -21.64
C PHE A 115 23.85 4.33 -21.42
N LYS A 116 25.14 4.26 -21.74
CA LYS A 116 25.94 5.43 -22.08
C LYS A 116 25.23 6.13 -23.23
N THR A 117 24.80 7.36 -23.01
CA THR A 117 24.31 8.24 -24.06
C THR A 117 25.48 8.61 -24.97
N SER A 118 25.51 8.03 -26.18
CA SER A 118 26.25 8.62 -27.30
C SER A 118 25.25 9.26 -28.25
N GLY A 119 25.35 10.58 -28.42
CA GLY A 119 24.99 11.27 -29.65
C GLY A 119 23.50 11.50 -29.95
N GLN A 120 23.13 12.78 -29.93
CA GLN A 120 22.13 13.42 -30.82
C GLN A 120 20.62 13.23 -30.53
N LYS A 121 20.08 14.27 -29.84
CA LYS A 121 18.94 15.19 -30.10
C LYS A 121 17.66 14.77 -30.88
N PRO A 122 16.52 15.47 -30.59
CA PRO A 122 15.18 14.90 -30.45
C PRO A 122 14.26 15.18 -31.65
N ARG A 123 13.16 14.42 -31.78
CA ARG A 123 11.98 14.87 -32.54
C ARG A 123 10.66 14.59 -31.80
N SER A 124 10.13 15.68 -31.27
CA SER A 124 8.74 16.15 -31.38
C SER A 124 7.63 15.12 -31.46
N TYR A 125 6.85 15.01 -30.38
CA TYR A 125 5.39 15.07 -30.49
C TYR A 125 4.82 15.76 -29.24
N ALA A 126 4.20 16.91 -29.47
CA ALA A 126 3.20 17.58 -28.65
C ALA A 126 2.31 18.34 -29.65
N PRO A 127 1.08 18.82 -29.32
CA PRO A 127 0.35 18.74 -28.04
C PRO A 127 -1.18 18.46 -28.18
N SER A 128 -1.81 18.04 -27.07
CA SER A 128 -3.15 18.46 -26.54
C SER A 128 -3.65 17.38 -25.56
N MET A 129 -4.37 17.57 -24.44
CA MET A 129 -4.96 18.63 -23.59
C MET A 129 -5.66 17.80 -22.47
N ALA A 130 -5.79 18.14 -21.18
CA ALA A 130 -5.21 19.14 -20.31
C ALA A 130 -5.05 18.48 -18.92
N TYR A 131 -4.06 18.93 -18.16
CA TYR A 131 -3.81 18.46 -16.81
C TYR A 131 -4.81 19.12 -15.85
N CYS A 132 -5.54 18.35 -15.04
CA CYS A 132 -6.23 18.87 -13.85
C CYS A 132 -5.22 19.66 -12.98
N LYS A 133 -5.56 20.92 -12.74
CA LYS A 133 -4.67 22.02 -12.37
C LYS A 133 -4.49 22.19 -10.85
N GLN A 134 -4.54 21.11 -10.07
CA GLN A 134 -4.27 21.12 -8.63
C GLN A 134 -3.04 20.29 -8.23
N ALA A 135 -1.94 20.66 -8.87
CA ALA A 135 -0.60 20.61 -8.27
C ALA A 135 -0.16 22.02 -7.80
N LEU A 136 -1.10 22.97 -7.61
CA LEU A 136 -0.79 24.40 -7.52
C LEU A 136 -1.41 25.06 -6.28
N SER A 137 -0.91 24.69 -5.11
CA SER A 137 -0.58 25.67 -4.07
C SER A 137 0.54 25.13 -3.19
N LEU A 138 1.69 24.80 -3.81
CA LEU A 138 2.91 24.54 -3.05
C LEU A 138 3.97 25.53 -3.50
N SER A 139 4.48 26.27 -2.52
CA SER A 139 5.56 27.23 -2.64
C SER A 139 6.76 26.66 -3.42
N PRO A 140 7.52 27.49 -4.15
CA PRO A 140 8.61 27.01 -4.99
C PRO A 140 9.76 26.46 -4.14
N GLY A 141 9.86 25.14 -4.00
CA GLY A 141 11.01 24.53 -3.30
C GLY A 141 11.00 23.02 -3.04
N VAL A 142 9.86 22.35 -2.93
CA VAL A 142 9.83 20.91 -2.57
C VAL A 142 8.96 20.12 -3.54
N ARG A 143 9.56 19.20 -4.31
CA ARG A 143 8.82 18.24 -5.14
C ARG A 143 8.35 17.08 -4.24
N SER A 144 7.14 17.18 -3.70
CA SER A 144 6.49 16.13 -2.89
C SER A 144 5.84 15.05 -3.75
N GLY A 145 6.63 14.41 -4.63
CA GLY A 145 6.14 13.28 -5.41
C GLY A 145 7.29 12.43 -5.96
N PRO A 146 7.09 11.11 -6.10
CA PRO A 146 8.10 10.23 -6.66
C PRO A 146 8.50 10.72 -8.07
N PRO A 147 9.80 10.65 -8.44
CA PRO A 147 10.27 11.06 -9.76
C PRO A 147 9.45 10.38 -10.87
N LYS A 148 9.20 11.09 -11.98
CA LYS A 148 8.42 10.57 -13.11
C LYS A 148 8.93 9.22 -13.62
N GLU A 149 10.23 9.01 -13.49
CA GLU A 149 10.94 7.78 -13.84
C GLU A 149 10.55 6.61 -12.92
N LEU A 150 10.27 6.86 -11.65
CA LEU A 150 9.83 5.85 -10.69
C LEU A 150 8.37 5.48 -10.91
N ILE A 151 7.50 6.47 -11.15
CA ILE A 151 6.12 6.24 -11.57
C ILE A 151 6.10 5.43 -12.87
N ALA A 152 6.93 5.77 -13.85
CA ALA A 152 7.04 5.02 -15.10
C ALA A 152 7.56 3.59 -14.89
N LYS A 153 8.51 3.35 -13.97
CA LYS A 153 8.99 2.00 -13.61
C LYS A 153 7.91 1.16 -12.95
N VAL A 154 7.10 1.77 -12.09
CA VAL A 154 5.99 1.11 -11.42
C VAL A 154 4.89 0.80 -12.40
N LEU A 155 4.46 1.77 -13.20
CA LEU A 155 3.55 1.56 -14.31
C LEU A 155 4.09 0.47 -15.24
N HIS A 156 5.40 0.45 -15.53
CA HIS A 156 6.03 -0.61 -16.30
C HIS A 156 5.99 -1.96 -15.58
N TYR A 157 6.23 -2.02 -14.27
CA TYR A 157 6.17 -3.25 -13.47
C TYR A 157 4.75 -3.81 -13.41
N PHE A 158 3.75 -2.98 -13.06
CA PHE A 158 2.33 -3.34 -13.14
C PHE A 158 1.98 -3.75 -14.58
N ARG A 159 2.33 -2.97 -15.61
CA ARG A 159 2.09 -3.33 -17.02
C ARG A 159 2.83 -4.59 -17.45
N LYS A 160 3.96 -4.94 -16.85
CA LYS A 160 4.69 -6.18 -17.11
C LYS A 160 4.01 -7.37 -16.43
N LEU A 161 3.57 -7.19 -15.18
CA LEU A 161 2.71 -8.14 -14.48
C LEU A 161 1.39 -8.36 -15.23
N VAL A 162 0.78 -7.30 -15.80
CA VAL A 162 -0.47 -7.34 -16.55
C VAL A 162 -0.28 -7.83 -17.99
N GLY A 163 0.84 -7.47 -18.63
CA GLY A 163 0.97 -7.46 -20.10
C GLY A 163 2.03 -8.36 -20.72
N ASN A 164 3.18 -8.64 -20.06
CA ASN A 164 4.31 -9.33 -20.73
C ASN A 164 5.07 -10.30 -19.80
N GLY A 165 4.79 -11.61 -19.97
CA GLY A 165 5.19 -12.75 -19.12
C GLY A 165 6.68 -13.03 -18.94
N ALA A 166 7.36 -12.23 -18.12
CA ALA A 166 8.78 -12.41 -17.79
C ALA A 166 9.06 -12.62 -16.29
N LEU A 167 8.26 -13.46 -15.62
CA LEU A 167 8.52 -14.05 -14.30
C LEU A 167 7.86 -15.45 -14.23
N PRO A 168 8.46 -16.48 -13.62
CA PRO A 168 8.00 -17.88 -13.73
C PRO A 168 6.55 -18.14 -13.26
N ASN A 169 6.04 -17.37 -12.28
CA ASN A 169 4.66 -17.46 -11.77
C ASN A 169 3.69 -16.42 -12.35
N THR A 170 4.13 -15.57 -13.30
CA THR A 170 3.27 -14.49 -13.83
C THR A 170 2.24 -14.92 -14.85
N ARG A 171 2.37 -16.10 -15.48
CA ARG A 171 1.38 -16.56 -16.47
C ARG A 171 -0.01 -16.80 -15.86
N VAL A 172 -0.06 -17.35 -14.64
CA VAL A 172 -1.31 -17.59 -13.91
C VAL A 172 -1.96 -16.27 -13.52
N LEU A 173 -1.20 -15.36 -12.90
CA LEU A 173 -1.68 -14.02 -12.54
C LEU A 173 -2.11 -13.21 -13.78
N GLN A 174 -1.40 -13.32 -14.90
CA GLN A 174 -1.77 -12.68 -16.16
C GLN A 174 -3.06 -13.24 -16.74
N HIS A 175 -3.23 -14.56 -16.71
CA HIS A 175 -4.44 -15.21 -17.17
C HIS A 175 -5.64 -14.80 -16.31
N GLU A 176 -5.48 -14.82 -14.99
CA GLU A 176 -6.52 -14.39 -14.04
C GLU A 176 -6.86 -12.91 -14.19
N LEU A 177 -5.85 -12.04 -14.31
CA LEU A 177 -6.08 -10.60 -14.50
C LEU A 177 -6.74 -10.30 -15.84
N LYS A 178 -6.32 -10.98 -16.91
CA LYS A 178 -7.02 -10.90 -18.20
C LYS A 178 -8.46 -11.41 -18.08
N ALA A 179 -8.69 -12.47 -17.31
CA ALA A 179 -10.04 -12.97 -17.06
C ALA A 179 -10.87 -11.95 -16.27
N LEU A 180 -10.30 -11.26 -15.28
CA LEU A 180 -10.95 -10.21 -14.51
C LEU A 180 -11.28 -8.98 -15.35
N LEU A 181 -10.32 -8.47 -16.11
CA LEU A 181 -10.54 -7.36 -17.04
C LEU A 181 -11.57 -7.73 -18.13
N THR A 182 -11.58 -8.98 -18.58
CA THR A 182 -12.60 -9.47 -19.53
C THR A 182 -13.97 -9.59 -18.87
N LYS A 183 -14.04 -10.08 -17.62
CA LYS A 183 -15.28 -10.15 -16.83
C LYS A 183 -15.85 -8.75 -16.61
N GLN A 184 -15.01 -7.79 -16.21
CA GLN A 184 -15.44 -6.40 -16.04
C GLN A 184 -15.84 -5.74 -17.35
N ARG A 185 -15.10 -5.97 -18.45
CA ARG A 185 -15.54 -5.52 -19.77
C ARG A 185 -16.89 -6.12 -20.14
N LYS A 186 -17.13 -7.41 -19.88
CA LYS A 186 -18.44 -8.03 -20.10
C LYS A 186 -19.53 -7.44 -19.23
N ILE A 187 -19.23 -7.03 -18.00
CA ILE A 187 -20.17 -6.30 -17.13
C ILE A 187 -20.45 -4.91 -17.72
N ALA A 188 -19.40 -4.17 -18.08
CA ALA A 188 -19.49 -2.82 -18.68
C ALA A 188 -20.13 -2.81 -20.09
N THR A 189 -19.96 -3.87 -20.88
CA THR A 189 -20.60 -4.06 -22.20
C THR A 189 -21.91 -4.82 -22.11
N SER A 190 -22.28 -5.34 -20.93
CA SER A 190 -23.64 -5.83 -20.75
C SER A 190 -24.53 -4.60 -20.79
N ASP A 191 -25.66 -4.67 -21.49
CA ASP A 191 -26.64 -3.59 -21.60
C ASP A 191 -27.29 -3.21 -20.24
N ARG A 192 -26.77 -3.76 -19.14
CA ARG A 192 -27.17 -3.45 -17.77
C ARG A 192 -26.36 -2.26 -17.28
N THR A 193 -27.01 -1.10 -17.31
CA THR A 193 -26.59 0.06 -16.53
C THR A 193 -26.51 -0.33 -15.05
N PRO A 194 -25.49 0.11 -14.29
CA PRO A 194 -25.42 -0.15 -12.86
C PRO A 194 -26.70 0.33 -12.18
N GLU A 195 -27.26 -0.49 -11.29
CA GLU A 195 -28.46 -0.16 -10.53
C GLU A 195 -28.05 0.76 -9.38
N ILE A 196 -28.23 2.06 -9.58
CA ILE A 196 -27.94 3.09 -8.58
C ILE A 196 -29.22 3.40 -7.81
N LEU A 197 -29.21 3.15 -6.50
CA LEU A 197 -30.30 3.46 -5.60
C LEU A 197 -29.89 4.57 -4.63
N VAL A 198 -30.56 5.72 -4.71
CA VAL A 198 -30.40 6.80 -3.73
C VAL A 198 -31.33 6.53 -2.55
N ILE A 199 -30.80 6.62 -1.33
CA ILE A 199 -31.50 6.32 -0.09
C ILE A 199 -31.56 7.60 0.73
N GLU A 200 -32.75 8.17 0.84
CA GLU A 200 -33.01 9.49 1.44
C GLU A 200 -33.81 9.40 2.76
N ASP A 201 -34.17 8.19 3.20
CA ASP A 201 -34.94 7.97 4.42
C ASP A 201 -34.45 6.75 5.23
N VAL A 202 -34.75 6.79 6.54
CA VAL A 202 -34.30 5.78 7.53
C VAL A 202 -34.88 4.40 7.24
N GLU A 203 -36.13 4.29 6.79
CA GLU A 203 -36.80 3.00 6.55
C GLU A 203 -36.24 2.30 5.31
N SER A 204 -35.98 3.07 4.25
CA SER A 204 -35.26 2.58 3.08
C SER A 204 -33.83 2.18 3.41
N CYS A 205 -33.12 2.98 4.21
CA CYS A 205 -31.79 2.65 4.70
C CYS A 205 -31.79 1.31 5.45
N LYS A 206 -32.67 1.16 6.43
CA LYS A 206 -32.85 -0.06 7.22
C LYS A 206 -33.14 -1.28 6.36
N ARG A 207 -34.02 -1.14 5.37
CA ARG A 207 -34.40 -2.23 4.45
C ARG A 207 -33.20 -2.71 3.63
N GLU A 208 -32.47 -1.79 3.00
CA GLU A 208 -31.34 -2.14 2.13
C GLU A 208 -30.12 -2.62 2.94
N VAL A 209 -29.84 -2.02 4.10
CA VAL A 209 -28.85 -2.52 5.05
C VAL A 209 -29.18 -3.95 5.48
N ALA A 210 -30.43 -4.23 5.84
CA ALA A 210 -30.84 -5.59 6.21
C ALA A 210 -30.69 -6.58 5.05
N ARG A 211 -30.89 -6.14 3.81
CA ARG A 211 -30.66 -6.94 2.60
C ARG A 211 -29.19 -7.33 2.44
N LEU A 212 -28.28 -6.37 2.58
CA LEU A 212 -26.83 -6.61 2.54
C LEU A 212 -26.38 -7.52 3.70
N GLN A 213 -26.91 -7.31 4.91
CA GLN A 213 -26.60 -8.15 6.07
C GLN A 213 -27.05 -9.60 5.90
N ARG A 214 -28.18 -9.86 5.22
CA ARG A 214 -28.62 -11.22 4.91
C ARG A 214 -27.67 -11.91 3.93
N ARG A 215 -27.27 -11.22 2.86
CA ARG A 215 -26.29 -11.72 1.88
C ARG A 215 -24.97 -12.14 2.55
N ALA A 216 -24.52 -11.40 3.54
CA ALA A 216 -23.31 -11.73 4.31
C ALA A 216 -23.37 -13.07 5.07
N ARG A 217 -24.56 -13.67 5.24
CA ARG A 217 -24.78 -14.94 5.93
C ARG A 217 -24.89 -16.13 4.97
N GLU A 218 -24.90 -15.92 3.65
CA GLU A 218 -25.17 -16.94 2.62
C GLU A 218 -23.92 -17.79 2.27
N GLY A 219 -22.96 -17.91 3.19
CA GLY A 219 -21.82 -18.83 3.10
C GLY A 219 -20.61 -18.36 2.30
N ARG A 220 -20.75 -17.31 1.48
CA ARG A 220 -19.63 -16.59 0.84
C ARG A 220 -19.40 -15.26 1.56
N GLN A 221 -18.13 -14.87 1.74
CA GLN A 221 -17.78 -13.56 2.26
C GLN A 221 -18.34 -12.47 1.34
N LEU A 222 -19.19 -11.59 1.89
CA LEU A 222 -19.67 -10.41 1.18
C LEU A 222 -18.58 -9.34 1.16
N ILE A 223 -18.32 -8.79 -0.02
CA ILE A 223 -17.35 -7.73 -0.26
C ILE A 223 -18.11 -6.50 -0.75
N LEU A 224 -17.91 -5.37 -0.08
CA LEU A 224 -18.55 -4.09 -0.41
C LEU A 224 -17.46 -3.04 -0.63
N ALA A 225 -17.56 -2.30 -1.74
CA ALA A 225 -16.79 -1.08 -1.93
C ALA A 225 -17.46 0.06 -1.16
N ILE A 226 -16.69 0.89 -0.47
CA ILE A 226 -17.20 2.02 0.30
C ILE A 226 -16.38 3.25 -0.02
N ASP A 227 -17.08 4.37 -0.15
CA ASP A 227 -16.50 5.71 -0.20
C ASP A 227 -17.42 6.68 0.54
N CYS A 228 -16.89 7.81 0.99
CA CYS A 228 -17.65 8.86 1.67
C CYS A 228 -17.39 10.21 1.02
N GLU A 229 -18.42 11.04 0.93
CA GLU A 229 -18.28 12.43 0.51
C GLU A 229 -18.73 13.37 1.63
N GLY A 230 -18.18 14.58 1.65
CA GLY A 230 -18.49 15.55 2.68
C GLY A 230 -18.01 16.96 2.40
N VAL A 231 -18.35 17.87 3.30
CA VAL A 231 -17.89 19.27 3.27
C VAL A 231 -16.66 19.38 4.16
N ASN A 232 -15.46 19.46 3.56
CA ASN A 232 -14.20 19.31 4.29
C ASN A 232 -14.16 18.03 5.14
N LEU A 233 -14.53 16.89 4.53
CA LEU A 233 -14.70 15.60 5.20
C LEU A 233 -13.54 15.29 6.17
N GLY A 234 -13.87 15.10 7.44
CA GLY A 234 -12.88 14.86 8.49
C GLY A 234 -13.52 14.88 9.87
N LYS A 235 -12.75 15.28 10.88
CA LYS A 235 -13.25 15.30 12.25
C LYS A 235 -14.38 16.31 12.44
N GLU A 236 -14.19 17.53 11.91
CA GLU A 236 -15.09 18.67 12.10
C GLU A 236 -15.97 18.95 10.87
N GLY A 237 -15.58 18.49 9.68
CA GLY A 237 -16.35 18.72 8.45
C GLY A 237 -17.36 17.59 8.18
N PRO A 238 -18.64 17.91 7.92
CA PRO A 238 -19.70 16.92 7.92
C PRO A 238 -19.56 15.91 6.78
N LEU A 239 -19.76 14.64 7.10
CA LEU A 239 -20.01 13.58 6.13
C LEU A 239 -21.43 13.73 5.60
N THR A 240 -21.59 13.82 4.29
CA THR A 240 -22.88 14.11 3.66
C THR A 240 -23.42 12.95 2.83
N LEU A 241 -22.55 12.06 2.33
CA LEU A 241 -22.94 10.87 1.59
C LEU A 241 -22.08 9.67 1.97
N ILE A 242 -22.67 8.48 1.92
CA ILE A 242 -21.94 7.20 1.90
C ILE A 242 -22.34 6.46 0.63
N GLN A 243 -21.35 5.95 -0.11
CA GLN A 243 -21.59 5.08 -1.25
C GLN A 243 -21.20 3.65 -0.89
N ILE A 244 -22.04 2.69 -1.27
CA ILE A 244 -21.75 1.26 -1.13
C ILE A 244 -21.93 0.59 -2.49
N GLY A 245 -20.84 0.03 -3.04
CA GLY A 245 -20.85 -0.75 -4.27
C GLY A 245 -20.74 -2.26 -4.00
N THR A 246 -21.37 -3.06 -4.85
CA THR A 246 -21.32 -4.53 -4.79
C THR A 246 -20.54 -5.12 -5.98
N GLU A 247 -20.11 -6.38 -5.88
CA GLU A 247 -19.44 -7.06 -7.00
C GLU A 247 -20.36 -7.28 -8.22
N GLU A 248 -21.68 -7.27 -8.00
CA GLU A 248 -22.70 -7.41 -9.04
C GLU A 248 -23.01 -6.09 -9.77
N GLY A 249 -22.47 -4.96 -9.30
CA GLY A 249 -22.65 -3.64 -9.91
C GLY A 249 -23.85 -2.85 -9.39
N GLU A 250 -24.46 -3.27 -8.29
CA GLU A 250 -25.42 -2.44 -7.53
C GLU A 250 -24.66 -1.37 -6.74
N VAL A 251 -25.20 -0.14 -6.70
CA VAL A 251 -24.67 0.97 -5.91
C VAL A 251 -25.78 1.58 -5.05
N PHE A 252 -25.49 1.76 -3.77
CA PHE A 252 -26.36 2.47 -2.84
C PHE A 252 -25.70 3.79 -2.48
N VAL A 253 -26.40 4.90 -2.72
CA VAL A 253 -25.98 6.24 -2.33
C VAL A 253 -26.85 6.68 -1.16
N PHE A 254 -26.32 6.58 0.05
CA PHE A 254 -27.02 6.98 1.27
C PHE A 254 -26.84 8.49 1.48
N ASP A 255 -27.93 9.23 1.38
CA ASP A 255 -27.97 10.65 1.67
C ASP A 255 -28.09 10.90 3.17
N VAL A 256 -26.96 11.14 3.81
CA VAL A 256 -26.87 11.31 5.27
C VAL A 256 -27.53 12.62 5.73
N LEU A 257 -27.67 13.61 4.83
CA LEU A 257 -28.33 14.88 5.13
C LEU A 257 -29.83 14.90 4.81
N ALA A 258 -30.37 13.83 4.23
CA ALA A 258 -31.80 13.76 3.91
C ALA A 258 -32.69 13.57 5.16
N THR A 259 -32.11 13.11 6.27
CA THR A 259 -32.80 12.98 7.55
C THR A 259 -32.59 14.19 8.45
N PRO A 260 -33.59 14.58 9.29
CA PRO A 260 -33.44 15.70 10.23
C PRO A 260 -32.24 15.56 11.19
N ASP A 261 -31.98 14.34 11.68
CA ASP A 261 -30.74 13.99 12.39
C ASP A 261 -29.93 12.99 11.56
N PRO A 262 -28.76 13.39 11.02
CA PRO A 262 -27.85 12.49 10.30
C PRO A 262 -27.51 11.17 11.00
N LYS A 263 -27.53 11.13 12.35
CA LYS A 263 -27.25 9.92 13.12
C LYS A 263 -28.30 8.84 12.93
N ASP A 264 -29.52 9.20 12.51
CA ASP A 264 -30.60 8.24 12.32
C ASP A 264 -30.31 7.26 11.19
N MET A 265 -29.61 7.66 10.14
CA MET A 265 -29.15 6.75 9.08
C MET A 265 -28.20 5.66 9.62
N PHE A 266 -27.39 5.99 10.63
CA PHE A 266 -26.42 5.07 11.22
C PHE A 266 -27.01 4.16 12.27
N ILE A 267 -27.82 4.73 13.18
CA ILE A 267 -28.40 4.00 14.31
C ILE A 267 -29.72 3.34 13.90
N GLY A 268 -30.69 4.12 13.41
CA GLY A 268 -32.00 3.63 12.99
C GLY A 268 -31.98 2.88 11.65
N GLY A 269 -31.21 3.40 10.68
CA GLY A 269 -30.99 2.80 9.38
C GLY A 269 -29.98 1.64 9.41
N GLY A 270 -29.19 1.53 10.48
CA GLY A 270 -28.30 0.39 10.71
C GLY A 270 -26.98 0.42 9.94
N LEU A 271 -26.61 1.53 9.29
CA LEU A 271 -25.29 1.64 8.63
C LEU A 271 -24.14 1.32 9.58
N LYS A 272 -24.22 1.74 10.86
CA LYS A 272 -23.21 1.38 11.86
C LYS A 272 -23.03 -0.13 11.97
N VAL A 273 -24.13 -0.89 12.07
CA VAL A 273 -24.07 -2.35 12.17
C VAL A 273 -23.50 -2.99 10.90
N LEU A 274 -23.75 -2.40 9.73
CA LEU A 274 -23.18 -2.86 8.45
C LEU A 274 -21.67 -2.63 8.38
N LEU A 275 -21.25 -1.39 8.65
CA LEU A 275 -19.87 -0.94 8.56
C LEU A 275 -18.97 -1.64 9.59
N GLU A 276 -19.50 -1.94 10.77
CA GLU A 276 -18.76 -2.61 11.86
C GLU A 276 -18.81 -4.15 11.76
N ASN A 277 -19.57 -4.73 10.84
CA ASN A 277 -19.68 -6.19 10.74
C ASN A 277 -18.35 -6.82 10.27
N PRO A 278 -17.67 -7.66 11.09
CA PRO A 278 -16.37 -8.24 10.73
C PRO A 278 -16.47 -9.30 9.62
N ASN A 279 -17.65 -9.86 9.38
CA ASN A 279 -17.87 -10.85 8.32
C ASN A 279 -18.02 -10.22 6.93
N ILE A 280 -18.24 -8.91 6.87
CA ILE A 280 -18.32 -8.15 5.62
C ILE A 280 -16.99 -7.46 5.38
N ARG A 281 -16.40 -7.67 4.20
CA ARG A 281 -15.18 -6.97 3.79
C ARG A 281 -15.53 -5.61 3.23
N LYS A 282 -14.89 -4.56 3.74
CA LYS A 282 -15.04 -3.19 3.24
C LYS A 282 -13.81 -2.80 2.43
N VAL A 283 -13.97 -2.69 1.12
CA VAL A 283 -12.94 -2.22 0.20
C VAL A 283 -13.06 -0.72 0.07
N ILE A 284 -11.98 0.01 0.32
CA ILE A 284 -11.97 1.47 0.37
C ILE A 284 -10.65 1.98 -0.22
N HIS A 285 -10.62 3.21 -0.70
CA HIS A 285 -9.39 3.82 -1.20
C HIS A 285 -8.95 4.95 -0.27
N ASP A 286 -7.90 4.71 0.50
CA ASP A 286 -7.40 5.67 1.49
C ASP A 286 -8.45 6.08 2.54
N CYS A 287 -8.77 5.14 3.42
CA CYS A 287 -9.85 5.25 4.41
C CYS A 287 -9.67 6.32 5.49
N ARG A 288 -8.58 7.08 5.52
CA ARG A 288 -8.22 7.88 6.71
C ARG A 288 -9.25 8.98 7.00
N SER A 289 -9.61 9.77 6.00
CA SER A 289 -10.62 10.83 6.17
C SER A 289 -12.01 10.25 6.41
N ASP A 290 -12.37 9.17 5.71
CA ASP A 290 -13.67 8.50 5.87
C ASP A 290 -13.84 7.94 7.28
N GLN A 291 -12.84 7.18 7.76
CA GLN A 291 -12.83 6.62 9.11
C GLN A 291 -12.83 7.73 10.18
N CYS A 292 -12.14 8.84 9.93
CA CYS A 292 -12.14 9.98 10.85
C CYS A 292 -13.54 10.56 11.00
N ALA A 293 -14.21 10.87 9.88
CA ALA A 293 -15.57 11.39 9.88
C ALA A 293 -16.58 10.40 10.49
N LEU A 294 -16.52 9.13 10.06
CA LEU A 294 -17.34 8.04 10.59
C LEU A 294 -17.22 7.90 12.12
N TYR A 295 -15.99 7.97 12.64
CA TYR A 295 -15.74 7.82 14.07
C TYR A 295 -16.21 9.02 14.88
N PHE A 296 -15.76 10.23 14.54
CA PHE A 296 -16.03 11.41 15.37
C PHE A 296 -17.48 11.89 15.29
N GLN A 297 -18.13 11.74 14.13
CA GLN A 297 -19.50 12.23 13.93
C GLN A 297 -20.56 11.19 14.32
N PHE A 298 -20.28 9.90 14.07
CA PHE A 298 -21.28 8.82 14.20
C PHE A 298 -20.84 7.66 15.10
N GLY A 299 -19.63 7.71 15.67
CA GLY A 299 -19.11 6.65 16.53
C GLY A 299 -18.89 5.33 15.80
N VAL A 300 -18.65 5.34 14.49
CA VAL A 300 -18.46 4.13 13.66
C VAL A 300 -16.98 3.77 13.55
N THR A 301 -16.65 2.50 13.79
CA THR A 301 -15.30 1.96 13.59
C THR A 301 -15.31 0.88 12.52
N LEU A 302 -14.79 1.19 11.33
CA LEU A 302 -14.69 0.20 10.26
C LEU A 302 -13.89 -1.03 10.72
N THR A 303 -14.38 -2.23 10.39
CA THR A 303 -13.72 -3.52 10.67
C THR A 303 -13.41 -4.25 9.37
N ASN A 304 -12.56 -5.28 9.32
CA ASN A 304 -12.30 -6.08 8.08
C ASN A 304 -12.13 -5.22 6.80
N VAL A 305 -11.30 -4.19 6.91
CA VAL A 305 -11.04 -3.21 5.85
C VAL A 305 -9.97 -3.74 4.90
N PHE A 306 -10.18 -3.57 3.61
CA PHE A 306 -9.16 -3.68 2.58
C PHE A 306 -8.95 -2.31 1.96
N ASP A 307 -7.89 -1.61 2.38
CA ASP A 307 -7.55 -0.31 1.82
C ASP A 307 -6.68 -0.48 0.57
N THR A 308 -7.17 -0.04 -0.59
CA THR A 308 -6.47 -0.20 -1.87
C THR A 308 -5.22 0.68 -1.99
N SER A 309 -5.16 1.81 -1.26
CA SER A 309 -3.96 2.66 -1.15
C SER A 309 -2.90 1.98 -0.28
N ALA A 310 -3.29 1.40 0.85
CA ALA A 310 -2.39 0.59 1.69
C ALA A 310 -1.89 -0.66 0.94
N ALA A 311 -2.76 -1.33 0.19
CA ALA A 311 -2.42 -2.50 -0.62
C ALA A 311 -1.37 -2.14 -1.69
N TYR A 312 -1.59 -1.04 -2.41
CA TYR A 312 -0.66 -0.55 -3.41
C TYR A 312 0.73 -0.24 -2.82
N THR A 313 0.78 0.49 -1.69
CA THR A 313 2.07 0.81 -1.05
C THR A 313 2.74 -0.42 -0.46
N THR A 314 1.97 -1.41 0.01
CA THR A 314 2.51 -2.71 0.45
C THR A 314 3.16 -3.45 -0.72
N ILE A 315 2.55 -3.45 -1.90
CA ILE A 315 3.15 -4.05 -3.11
C ILE A 315 4.44 -3.31 -3.50
N TRP A 316 4.50 -1.99 -3.32
CA TRP A 316 5.74 -1.23 -3.52
C TRP A 316 6.85 -1.66 -2.56
N ASP A 317 6.54 -1.76 -1.27
CA ASP A 317 7.49 -2.21 -0.25
C ASP A 317 7.97 -3.63 -0.57
N GLN A 318 7.05 -4.54 -0.90
CA GLN A 318 7.33 -5.90 -1.35
C GLN A 318 8.31 -5.95 -2.53
N CYS A 319 8.23 -4.99 -3.44
CA CYS A 319 9.06 -4.94 -4.64
C CYS A 319 10.35 -4.11 -4.47
N ASN A 320 10.63 -3.64 -3.24
CA ASN A 320 11.71 -2.69 -2.95
C ASN A 320 11.65 -1.38 -3.75
N ILE A 321 10.46 -0.92 -4.05
CA ILE A 321 10.28 0.32 -4.78
C ILE A 321 10.21 1.43 -3.74
N PHE A 322 11.37 1.85 -3.23
CA PHE A 322 11.46 2.87 -2.19
C PHE A 322 11.09 4.25 -2.75
N ALA A 323 10.04 4.86 -2.20
CA ALA A 323 9.68 6.25 -2.47
C ALA A 323 9.02 6.93 -1.27
N GLY A 324 9.59 6.78 -0.07
CA GLY A 324 9.13 7.53 1.11
C GLY A 324 7.62 7.41 1.41
N PRO A 325 7.03 8.36 2.15
CA PRO A 325 5.60 8.39 2.39
C PRO A 325 4.88 8.78 1.09
N TYR A 326 4.35 7.79 0.37
CA TYR A 326 3.56 7.98 -0.83
C TYR A 326 2.11 7.51 -0.62
N ARG A 327 1.15 8.34 -1.03
CA ARG A 327 -0.27 8.02 -1.04
C ARG A 327 -0.75 8.03 -2.50
N PRO A 328 -0.99 6.86 -3.13
CA PRO A 328 -1.55 6.82 -4.48
C PRO A 328 -2.93 7.47 -4.49
N LYS A 329 -3.20 8.29 -5.50
CA LYS A 329 -4.58 8.72 -5.79
C LYS A 329 -5.32 7.59 -6.52
N LEU A 330 -6.63 7.51 -6.37
CA LEU A 330 -7.47 6.51 -7.06
C LEU A 330 -7.30 6.57 -8.58
N ALA A 331 -7.18 7.77 -9.15
CA ALA A 331 -6.91 7.99 -10.56
C ALA A 331 -5.68 7.23 -11.09
N LEU A 332 -4.64 7.04 -10.27
CA LEU A 332 -3.48 6.25 -10.64
C LEU A 332 -3.82 4.76 -10.77
N LEU A 333 -4.64 4.22 -9.87
CA LEU A 333 -5.07 2.82 -9.94
C LEU A 333 -5.94 2.58 -11.18
N LEU A 334 -6.83 3.52 -11.50
CA LEU A 334 -7.61 3.48 -12.75
C LEU A 334 -6.70 3.41 -13.98
N GLU A 335 -5.66 4.25 -14.04
CA GLU A 335 -4.70 4.25 -15.14
C GLU A 335 -3.91 2.93 -15.25
N ILE A 336 -3.51 2.37 -14.11
CA ILE A 336 -2.78 1.10 -14.01
C ILE A 336 -3.63 -0.05 -14.55
N PHE A 337 -4.87 -0.15 -14.10
CA PHE A 337 -5.78 -1.24 -14.45
C PHE A 337 -6.51 -1.00 -15.78
N ARG A 338 -6.21 0.09 -16.48
CA ARG A 338 -6.83 0.47 -17.77
C ARG A 338 -8.35 0.58 -17.65
N LEU A 339 -8.80 1.07 -16.50
CA LEU A 339 -10.19 1.35 -16.24
C LEU A 339 -10.48 2.77 -16.65
N THR A 340 -11.55 2.94 -17.41
CA THR A 340 -12.12 4.26 -17.68
C THR A 340 -13.16 4.53 -16.60
N ALA A 341 -12.92 5.52 -15.76
CA ALA A 341 -14.03 6.17 -15.07
C ALA A 341 -14.73 7.03 -16.12
N GLU A 342 -15.83 6.52 -16.66
CA GLU A 342 -16.48 7.12 -17.84
C GLU A 342 -16.86 8.59 -17.60
N GLN A 343 -16.99 9.04 -16.35
CA GLN A 343 -17.53 10.37 -16.04
C GLN A 343 -16.72 11.23 -15.07
N LYS A 344 -15.47 10.87 -14.74
CA LYS A 344 -14.50 11.83 -14.19
C LYS A 344 -14.01 12.79 -15.28
N THR A 345 -14.97 13.46 -15.94
CA THR A 345 -14.71 14.51 -16.92
C THR A 345 -13.97 15.65 -16.25
N GLU A 346 -13.09 16.32 -16.99
CA GLU A 346 -12.35 17.49 -16.48
C GLU A 346 -13.32 18.55 -15.93
N ALA A 347 -14.48 18.74 -16.57
CA ALA A 347 -15.51 19.70 -16.14
C ALA A 347 -16.09 19.38 -14.75
N PHE A 348 -16.41 18.11 -14.46
CA PHE A 348 -16.93 17.75 -13.15
C PHE A 348 -15.81 17.70 -12.09
N ALA A 349 -14.59 17.32 -12.47
CA ALA A 349 -13.45 17.38 -11.57
C ALA A 349 -13.17 18.80 -11.06
N GLU A 350 -13.41 19.83 -11.89
CA GLU A 350 -13.34 21.23 -11.47
C GLU A 350 -14.47 21.63 -10.50
N LEU A 351 -15.67 21.07 -10.64
CA LEU A 351 -16.76 21.30 -9.68
C LEU A 351 -16.47 20.69 -8.30
N VAL A 352 -15.78 19.55 -8.25
CA VAL A 352 -15.34 18.90 -7.00
C VAL A 352 -14.34 19.76 -6.21
N HIS A 353 -13.76 20.80 -6.83
CA HIS A 353 -12.96 21.79 -6.08
C HIS A 353 -13.81 22.69 -5.18
N ASP A 354 -15.11 22.80 -5.42
CA ASP A 354 -16.03 23.41 -4.48
C ASP A 354 -16.22 22.48 -3.27
N LYS A 355 -15.60 22.84 -2.15
CA LYS A 355 -15.71 22.13 -0.87
C LYS A 355 -17.14 22.02 -0.35
N GLN A 356 -18.07 22.84 -0.85
CA GLN A 356 -19.48 22.80 -0.47
C GLN A 356 -20.34 21.92 -1.39
N LEU A 357 -19.80 21.41 -2.50
CA LEU A 357 -20.55 20.69 -3.53
C LEU A 357 -21.46 19.61 -2.94
N PHE A 358 -20.88 18.70 -2.15
CA PHE A 358 -21.62 17.59 -1.54
C PHE A 358 -22.48 17.97 -0.34
N GLY A 359 -22.49 19.24 0.08
CA GLY A 359 -23.47 19.78 1.01
C GLY A 359 -24.76 20.28 0.34
N GLN A 360 -24.77 20.43 -0.99
CA GLN A 360 -25.93 20.97 -1.73
C GLN A 360 -27.03 19.91 -1.89
N ARG A 361 -28.29 20.33 -1.79
CA ARG A 361 -29.47 19.48 -2.02
C ARG A 361 -30.51 20.20 -2.88
N PRO A 362 -31.29 19.47 -3.72
CA PRO A 362 -31.20 18.02 -3.95
C PRO A 362 -29.90 17.62 -4.67
N LEU A 363 -29.49 16.36 -4.53
CA LEU A 363 -28.32 15.83 -5.25
C LEU A 363 -28.58 15.87 -6.75
N THR A 364 -27.63 16.40 -7.53
CA THR A 364 -27.73 16.35 -8.98
C THR A 364 -27.41 14.95 -9.51
N LYS A 365 -27.88 14.64 -10.72
CA LYS A 365 -27.56 13.37 -11.37
C LYS A 365 -26.06 13.17 -11.50
N GLU A 366 -25.33 14.23 -11.78
CA GLU A 366 -23.88 14.24 -11.94
C GLU A 366 -23.17 13.93 -10.61
N MET A 367 -23.65 14.48 -9.48
CA MET A 367 -23.12 14.16 -8.14
C MET A 367 -23.32 12.69 -7.79
N ILE A 368 -24.53 12.17 -8.01
CA ILE A 368 -24.86 10.75 -7.75
C ILE A 368 -23.95 9.84 -8.59
N LYS A 369 -23.75 10.20 -9.85
CA LYS A 369 -22.92 9.43 -10.78
C LYS A 369 -21.45 9.42 -10.40
N TYR A 370 -20.90 10.60 -10.07
CA TYR A 370 -19.52 10.73 -9.62
C TYR A 370 -19.26 9.87 -8.38
N ALA A 371 -20.11 10.01 -7.36
CA ALA A 371 -20.01 9.25 -6.12
C ALA A 371 -20.14 7.74 -6.38
N SER A 372 -20.99 7.34 -7.32
CA SER A 372 -21.15 5.93 -7.70
C SER A 372 -19.90 5.37 -8.40
N ASP A 373 -19.25 6.15 -9.27
CA ASP A 373 -18.05 5.73 -10.00
C ASP A 373 -16.88 5.39 -9.04
N ASP A 374 -16.78 6.10 -7.91
CA ASP A 374 -15.70 5.88 -6.93
C ASP A 374 -15.76 4.51 -6.26
N VAL A 375 -16.97 3.97 -6.02
CA VAL A 375 -17.12 2.60 -5.50
C VAL A 375 -17.18 1.53 -6.59
N LEU A 376 -17.77 1.84 -7.75
CA LEU A 376 -17.87 0.91 -8.88
C LEU A 376 -16.50 0.53 -9.43
N CYS A 377 -15.54 1.46 -9.41
CA CYS A 377 -14.22 1.19 -9.96
C CYS A 377 -13.37 0.26 -9.08
N LEU A 378 -13.64 0.20 -7.77
CA LEU A 378 -12.88 -0.62 -6.82
C LEU A 378 -13.16 -2.11 -7.00
N LEU A 379 -14.38 -2.48 -7.41
CA LEU A 379 -14.82 -3.86 -7.54
C LEU A 379 -15.16 -4.28 -8.98
N PRO A 380 -15.02 -5.58 -9.30
CA PRO A 380 -14.17 -6.54 -8.58
C PRO A 380 -12.67 -6.32 -8.86
N VAL A 381 -12.33 -5.58 -9.91
CA VAL A 381 -11.00 -5.69 -10.54
C VAL A 381 -9.87 -5.09 -9.72
N ILE A 382 -9.98 -3.87 -9.22
CA ILE A 382 -8.88 -3.25 -8.45
C ILE A 382 -8.62 -4.08 -7.19
N TYR A 383 -9.67 -4.35 -6.42
CA TYR A 383 -9.59 -5.17 -5.21
C TYR A 383 -8.96 -6.54 -5.47
N GLU A 384 -9.55 -7.36 -6.35
CA GLU A 384 -9.07 -8.73 -6.56
C GLU A 384 -7.64 -8.75 -7.10
N SER A 385 -7.27 -7.77 -7.94
CA SER A 385 -5.91 -7.68 -8.47
C SER A 385 -4.91 -7.35 -7.38
N LEU A 386 -5.20 -6.35 -6.54
CA LEU A 386 -4.30 -5.95 -5.46
C LEU A 386 -4.18 -7.05 -4.40
N ASP A 387 -5.29 -7.68 -4.00
CA ASP A 387 -5.31 -8.76 -3.01
C ASP A 387 -4.45 -9.96 -3.44
N LYS A 388 -4.48 -10.30 -4.73
CA LYS A 388 -3.65 -11.37 -5.32
C LYS A 388 -2.18 -11.00 -5.47
N LEU A 389 -1.86 -9.72 -5.61
CA LEU A 389 -0.49 -9.24 -5.78
C LEU A 389 0.27 -9.10 -4.45
N ILE A 390 -0.46 -8.94 -3.35
CA ILE A 390 0.11 -9.02 -2.00
C ILE A 390 0.52 -10.47 -1.73
N SER A 391 1.82 -10.72 -1.63
CA SER A 391 2.35 -12.02 -1.23
C SER A 391 1.83 -12.39 0.15
N PRO A 392 1.55 -13.68 0.44
CA PRO A 392 1.22 -14.13 1.79
C PRO A 392 2.24 -13.69 2.86
N LEU A 393 3.51 -13.54 2.49
CA LEU A 393 4.57 -13.04 3.39
C LEU A 393 4.41 -11.56 3.77
N TRP A 394 3.76 -10.76 2.92
CA TRP A 394 3.55 -9.33 3.11
C TRP A 394 2.13 -9.00 3.62
N ARG A 395 1.26 -10.00 3.76
CA ARG A 395 -0.10 -9.80 4.28
C ARG A 395 -0.13 -9.24 5.71
N PRO A 396 0.70 -9.68 6.66
CA PRO A 396 0.75 -9.07 7.98
C PRO A 396 1.17 -7.58 7.94
N HIS A 397 2.09 -7.22 7.05
CA HIS A 397 2.51 -5.81 6.87
C HIS A 397 1.37 -4.96 6.31
N PHE A 398 0.65 -5.48 5.32
CA PHE A 398 -0.55 -4.82 4.80
C PHE A 398 -1.61 -4.62 5.90
N GLU A 399 -1.93 -5.68 6.65
CA GLU A 399 -2.92 -5.62 7.73
C GLU A 399 -2.51 -4.60 8.81
N GLN A 400 -1.23 -4.57 9.19
CA GLN A 400 -0.69 -3.58 10.11
C GLN A 400 -0.83 -2.14 9.59
N LYS A 401 -0.56 -1.89 8.31
CA LYS A 401 -0.75 -0.55 7.71
C LYS A 401 -2.21 -0.11 7.75
N VAL A 402 -3.13 -1.02 7.44
CA VAL A 402 -4.57 -0.73 7.49
C VAL A 402 -4.99 -0.41 8.92
N GLU A 403 -4.57 -1.22 9.91
CA GLU A 403 -4.90 -0.94 11.31
C GLU A 403 -4.31 0.40 11.76
N GLN A 404 -3.08 0.73 11.38
CA GLN A 404 -2.48 2.03 11.67
C GLN A 404 -3.31 3.19 11.07
N TYR A 405 -3.78 3.06 9.82
CA TYR A 405 -4.64 4.09 9.22
C TYR A 405 -5.94 4.26 10.01
N LEU A 406 -6.56 3.16 10.44
CA LEU A 406 -7.78 3.22 11.22
C LEU A 406 -7.54 3.80 12.63
N GLU A 407 -6.46 3.40 13.31
CA GLU A 407 -6.07 3.91 14.63
C GLU A 407 -5.78 5.41 14.62
N GLU A 408 -4.93 5.87 13.69
CA GLU A 408 -4.55 7.28 13.59
C GLU A 408 -5.76 8.19 13.33
N SER A 409 -6.69 7.72 12.49
CA SER A 409 -7.91 8.44 12.12
C SER A 409 -8.91 8.59 13.27
N ARG A 410 -8.78 7.79 14.35
CA ARG A 410 -9.57 7.92 15.58
C ARG A 410 -8.96 8.88 16.61
N ILE A 411 -7.71 9.28 16.41
CA ILE A 411 -6.96 10.12 17.37
C ILE A 411 -6.84 11.55 16.86
N ARG A 412 -6.51 11.74 15.59
CA ARG A 412 -6.25 13.05 14.97
C ARG A 412 -6.96 13.18 13.64
N ASP A 413 -7.29 14.42 13.28
CA ASP A 413 -7.79 14.71 11.93
C ASP A 413 -6.64 14.51 10.93
N PRO A 414 -6.78 13.65 9.91
CA PRO A 414 -5.78 13.48 8.87
C PRO A 414 -5.37 14.81 8.21
N HIS A 415 -6.28 15.78 8.14
CA HIS A 415 -6.01 17.10 7.57
C HIS A 415 -5.00 17.92 8.40
N ALA A 416 -5.06 17.84 9.73
CA ALA A 416 -4.15 18.56 10.63
C ALA A 416 -2.70 18.01 10.57
N MET A 417 -2.53 16.70 10.32
CA MET A 417 -1.20 16.09 10.14
C MET A 417 -0.44 16.65 8.92
N TYR A 418 -1.13 17.23 7.93
CA TYR A 418 -0.48 17.84 6.77
C TYR A 418 -0.01 19.28 7.04
N GLU A 419 -0.60 19.97 8.01
CA GLU A 419 -0.21 21.34 8.36
C GLU A 419 1.04 21.35 9.25
N GLU A 420 1.17 20.41 10.19
CA GLU A 420 2.35 20.29 11.06
C GLU A 420 3.63 19.87 10.32
N ASN A 421 3.51 19.09 9.24
CA ASN A 421 4.66 18.62 8.44
C ASN A 421 5.10 19.62 7.35
N GLN A 422 4.50 20.81 7.28
CA GLN A 422 4.92 21.92 6.41
C GLN A 422 5.69 23.02 7.16
N GLY A 423 5.94 22.83 8.47
CA GLY A 423 6.68 23.74 9.34
C GLY A 423 8.20 23.56 9.31
#